data_AF-A0A1H2C3R7-F1
#
_entry.id   AF-A0A1H2C3R7-F1
#
_cell.length_a   1.000
_cell.length_b   1.000
_cell.length_c   1.000
_cell.angle_alpha   90.00
_cell.angle_beta   90.00
_cell.angle_gamma   90.00
#
_symmetry.space_group_name_H-M   'P 1'
#
loop_
_entity.id
_entity.type
_entity.pdbx_description
1 polymer ?
#
loop_
_entity_poly.entity_id
_entity_poly.type
_entity_poly.pdbx_seq_one_letter_code
_entity_poly.pdbx_strand_id
1 'polypeptide(L)'
;MWARHRLEWSTALTAAALGVLYLLLPPMGSDLAAQVARTGFFTGHGFTPVDLRWYSGIEQFGYSLIAQPVMALLGVRVAGVLTLVAGPVLLTTLLRRTGAARPALGAVLGTVTFAGNLISGRVTYGLGVCLGLAALLTLTFLAARTPAPPSPRVRGLVAAGAVLAAFLTGAASPVAGLFLGLAGVALLLSGHYRAGLLVAVPAAVPLALTSLLFGDGGWMNISRTDTTQAVLTGLVVAALVPVRPIRIGALISCAGVLAAALIHTPVGLNATRLAVMFGLPILAAYAELPRRCPGWAVYPLVAVMVWWQPPVVISDVRDVGNPSADPAYFQPLLDRLAEEPLTGRVEIPPTRSYWEAASLGEIPLARGWLRQADIDRNPLFFTTVPGASGTGVELTADSYRAWLDEQAVQFVAVPDVEISWSGRTEAQMVTAGLPYLSLIWSSEHWRLYAVAAPRPIVAAPATLVRQDAATIVLDAPAAGEIPVRVRHHRWLTVSGGATVTADGAWTRIRVPAAGRYTLTSDVTLAVRR
;
A
#
# COMPACT_ATOMS: atom_id res chain seq x y z
N MET A 1 -6.41 -39.24 -12.33
CA MET A 1 -6.38 -37.96 -11.56
C MET A 1 -5.28 -37.01 -12.02
N TRP A 2 -4.02 -37.44 -12.11
CA TRP A 2 -2.87 -36.56 -12.38
C TRP A 2 -2.92 -35.83 -13.74
N ALA A 3 -3.33 -36.51 -14.82
CA ALA A 3 -3.48 -35.89 -16.15
C ALA A 3 -4.46 -34.69 -16.17
N ARG A 4 -5.47 -34.71 -15.30
CA ARG A 4 -6.54 -33.69 -15.27
C ARG A 4 -6.09 -32.38 -14.63
N HIS A 5 -5.05 -32.39 -13.79
CA HIS A 5 -4.56 -31.22 -13.04
C HIS A 5 -3.09 -30.88 -13.32
N ARG A 6 -2.52 -31.40 -14.42
CA ARG A 6 -1.10 -31.21 -14.75
C ARG A 6 -0.70 -29.75 -14.82
N LEU A 7 -1.56 -28.90 -15.39
CA LEU A 7 -1.27 -27.49 -15.56
C LEU A 7 -1.21 -26.75 -14.23
N GLU A 8 -2.17 -26.99 -13.32
CA GLU A 8 -2.18 -26.40 -11.99
C GLU A 8 -0.95 -26.82 -11.18
N TRP A 9 -0.56 -28.09 -11.25
CA TRP A 9 0.67 -28.58 -10.62
C TRP A 9 1.92 -27.95 -11.20
N SER A 10 2.05 -27.86 -12.54
CA SER A 10 3.22 -27.20 -13.15
C SER A 10 3.29 -25.71 -12.81
N THR A 11 2.14 -25.03 -12.76
CA THR A 11 2.05 -23.64 -12.32
C THR A 11 2.50 -23.49 -10.87
N ALA A 12 1.99 -24.34 -9.97
CA ALA A 12 2.37 -24.32 -8.56
C ALA A 12 3.87 -24.56 -8.35
N LEU A 13 4.44 -25.55 -9.05
CA LEU A 13 5.87 -25.87 -8.97
C LEU A 13 6.74 -24.73 -9.50
N THR A 14 6.37 -24.11 -10.62
CA THR A 14 7.10 -22.96 -11.19
C THR A 14 7.03 -21.76 -10.25
N ALA A 15 5.84 -21.44 -9.74
CA ALA A 15 5.64 -20.37 -8.78
C ALA A 15 6.40 -20.60 -7.47
N ALA A 16 6.43 -21.84 -6.97
CA ALA A 16 7.18 -22.21 -5.79
C ALA A 16 8.69 -22.08 -6.00
N ALA A 17 9.22 -22.51 -7.16
CA ALA A 17 10.63 -22.35 -7.51
C ALA A 17 11.03 -20.87 -7.57
N LEU A 18 10.21 -20.02 -8.21
CA LEU A 18 10.41 -18.57 -8.22
C LEU A 18 10.31 -17.97 -6.81
N GLY A 19 9.41 -18.48 -5.98
CA GLY A 19 9.27 -18.08 -4.58
C GLY A 19 10.49 -18.42 -3.74
N VAL A 20 11.05 -19.62 -3.90
CA VAL A 20 12.31 -20.02 -3.25
C VAL A 20 13.44 -19.13 -3.70
N LEU A 21 13.58 -18.88 -5.01
CA LEU A 21 14.58 -17.96 -5.53
C LEU A 21 14.41 -16.55 -4.93
N TYR A 22 13.19 -16.03 -4.86
CA TYR A 22 12.91 -14.74 -4.24
C TYR A 22 13.32 -14.70 -2.76
N LEU A 23 13.13 -15.77 -1.99
CA LEU A 23 13.54 -15.83 -0.58
C LEU A 23 15.06 -15.89 -0.40
N LEU A 24 15.78 -16.51 -1.33
CA LEU A 24 17.24 -16.60 -1.32
C LEU A 24 17.92 -15.29 -1.73
N LEU A 25 17.24 -14.44 -2.49
CA LEU A 25 17.77 -13.13 -2.89
C LEU A 25 17.68 -12.12 -1.72
N PRO A 26 18.52 -11.06 -1.70
CA PRO A 26 18.35 -9.94 -0.78
C PRO A 26 16.97 -9.28 -0.90
N PRO A 27 16.49 -8.58 0.15
CA PRO A 27 15.25 -7.80 0.07
C PRO A 27 15.25 -6.83 -1.13
N MET A 28 14.09 -6.67 -1.75
CA MET A 28 13.88 -5.83 -2.92
C MET A 28 12.43 -5.35 -2.99
N GLY A 29 12.19 -4.31 -3.78
CA GLY A 29 10.85 -3.81 -4.09
C GLY A 29 10.45 -2.54 -3.34
N SER A 30 9.88 -1.59 -4.07
CA SER A 30 9.46 -0.29 -3.53
C SER A 30 8.41 -0.34 -2.41
N ASP A 31 7.57 -1.38 -2.40
CA ASP A 31 6.46 -1.49 -1.44
C ASP A 31 6.77 -2.48 -0.30
N LEU A 32 7.95 -3.12 -0.29
CA LEU A 32 8.30 -4.10 0.74
C LEU A 32 8.48 -3.44 2.12
N ALA A 33 9.12 -2.26 2.16
CA ALA A 33 9.27 -1.47 3.38
C ALA A 33 7.92 -1.17 4.05
N ALA A 34 6.87 -0.88 3.26
CA ALA A 34 5.51 -0.70 3.76
C ALA A 34 4.99 -1.90 4.53
N GLN A 35 5.19 -3.09 3.95
CA GLN A 35 4.70 -4.34 4.53
C GLN A 35 5.42 -4.60 5.85
N VAL A 36 6.74 -4.39 5.89
CA VAL A 36 7.57 -4.55 7.09
C VAL A 36 7.16 -3.53 8.16
N ALA A 37 7.08 -2.24 7.82
CA ALA A 37 6.72 -1.18 8.76
C ALA A 37 5.34 -1.40 9.41
N ARG A 38 4.32 -1.73 8.61
CA ARG A 38 2.95 -1.93 9.10
C ARG A 38 2.77 -3.25 9.84
N THR A 39 3.48 -4.30 9.43
CA THR A 39 3.50 -5.57 10.16
C THR A 39 4.21 -5.39 11.50
N GLY A 40 5.35 -4.69 11.52
CA GLY A 40 6.10 -4.36 12.74
C GLY A 40 5.26 -3.59 13.74
N PHE A 41 4.48 -2.60 13.27
CA PHE A 41 3.51 -1.91 14.11
C PHE A 41 2.50 -2.87 14.73
N PHE A 42 1.86 -3.71 13.92
CA PHE A 42 0.88 -4.68 14.41
C PHE A 42 1.49 -5.66 15.42
N THR A 43 2.74 -6.11 15.21
CA THR A 43 3.41 -7.01 16.15
C THR A 43 3.71 -6.35 17.50
N GLY A 44 4.05 -5.06 17.52
CA GLY A 44 4.34 -4.33 18.75
C GLY A 44 3.09 -3.78 19.45
N HIS A 45 2.09 -3.38 18.68
CA HIS A 45 0.99 -2.51 19.15
C HIS A 45 -0.41 -3.01 18.78
N GLY A 46 -0.51 -4.21 18.18
CA GLY A 46 -1.77 -4.88 17.87
C GLY A 46 -2.70 -4.07 16.95
N PHE A 47 -3.96 -3.95 17.35
CA PHE A 47 -5.01 -3.24 16.61
C PHE A 47 -5.14 -1.76 17.02
N THR A 48 -4.08 -1.16 17.54
CA THR A 48 -4.06 0.29 17.80
C THR A 48 -4.33 1.06 16.49
N PRO A 49 -5.33 1.97 16.42
CA PRO A 49 -5.74 2.60 15.16
C PRO A 49 -4.69 3.54 14.55
N VAL A 50 -4.00 4.31 15.39
CA VAL A 50 -3.08 5.37 14.96
C VAL A 50 -1.64 4.96 15.26
N ASP A 51 -0.80 5.00 14.22
CA ASP A 51 0.65 4.83 14.31
C ASP A 51 1.31 6.21 14.34
N LEU A 52 1.98 6.51 15.45
CA LEU A 52 2.61 7.79 15.76
C LEU A 52 4.05 7.89 15.24
N ARG A 53 4.62 6.84 14.62
CA ARG A 53 6.02 6.85 14.17
C ARG A 53 6.27 7.76 12.98
N TRP A 54 5.24 8.26 12.29
CA TRP A 54 5.39 8.99 11.03
C TRP A 54 4.18 9.85 10.71
N TYR A 55 4.40 10.95 9.96
CA TYR A 55 3.40 11.95 9.58
C TYR A 55 2.58 12.52 10.75
N SER A 56 3.20 12.58 11.93
CA SER A 56 2.55 13.01 13.17
C SER A 56 1.30 12.19 13.54
N GLY A 57 1.16 10.95 13.03
CA GLY A 57 0.01 10.08 13.25
C GLY A 57 -0.67 9.67 11.94
N ILE A 58 -0.74 8.37 11.67
CA ILE A 58 -1.39 7.80 10.48
C ILE A 58 -2.30 6.62 10.86
N GLU A 59 -3.45 6.48 10.20
CA GLU A 59 -4.39 5.40 10.45
C GLU A 59 -3.96 4.09 9.75
N GLN A 60 -4.07 2.97 10.47
CA GLN A 60 -3.62 1.67 9.97
C GLN A 60 -4.66 0.97 9.10
N PHE A 61 -5.93 1.09 9.47
CA PHE A 61 -7.02 0.30 8.88
C PHE A 61 -7.45 0.80 7.50
N GLY A 62 -7.08 2.02 7.11
CA GLY A 62 -7.20 2.50 5.74
C GLY A 62 -6.31 1.72 4.75
N TYR A 63 -5.23 1.09 5.24
CA TYR A 63 -4.31 0.29 4.41
C TYR A 63 -4.77 -1.15 4.23
N SER A 64 -5.10 -1.82 5.35
CA SER A 64 -5.63 -3.19 5.39
C SER A 64 -6.17 -3.50 6.78
N LEU A 65 -7.19 -4.37 6.84
CA LEU A 65 -7.76 -4.89 8.08
C LEU A 65 -7.13 -6.24 8.50
N ILE A 66 -6.62 -7.02 7.54
CA ILE A 66 -6.18 -8.41 7.80
C ILE A 66 -4.79 -8.75 7.29
N ALA A 67 -4.16 -7.93 6.44
CA ALA A 67 -2.86 -8.29 5.87
C ALA A 67 -1.74 -8.27 6.92
N GLN A 68 -1.74 -7.31 7.83
CA GLN A 68 -0.73 -7.17 8.88
C GLN A 68 -0.75 -8.37 9.84
N PRO A 69 -1.90 -8.81 10.39
CA PRO A 69 -1.96 -10.05 11.17
C PRO A 69 -1.44 -11.28 10.44
N VAL A 70 -1.78 -11.44 9.15
CA VAL A 70 -1.32 -12.57 8.34
C VAL A 70 0.20 -12.52 8.15
N MET A 71 0.76 -11.35 7.86
CA MET A 71 2.20 -11.16 7.71
C MET A 71 2.96 -11.26 9.02
N ALA A 72 2.34 -10.90 10.15
CA ALA A 72 2.93 -11.07 11.48
C ALA A 72 3.06 -12.56 11.83
N LEU A 73 2.07 -13.38 11.46
CA LEU A 73 2.10 -14.82 11.69
C LEU A 73 3.11 -15.55 10.79
N LEU A 74 3.14 -15.20 9.50
CA LEU A 74 3.88 -15.96 8.48
C LEU A 74 5.27 -15.38 8.19
N GLY A 75 5.48 -14.10 8.52
CA GLY A 75 6.54 -13.28 7.95
C GLY A 75 6.13 -12.67 6.60
N VAL A 76 6.50 -11.40 6.39
CA VAL A 76 6.14 -10.61 5.20
C VAL A 76 6.53 -11.31 3.89
N ARG A 77 7.78 -11.77 3.77
CA ARG A 77 8.31 -12.36 2.53
C ARG A 77 7.66 -13.71 2.23
N VAL A 78 7.45 -14.53 3.25
CA VAL A 78 6.80 -15.84 3.11
C VAL A 78 5.33 -15.66 2.74
N ALA A 79 4.60 -14.73 3.37
CA ALA A 79 3.25 -14.37 2.97
C ALA A 79 3.21 -13.95 1.50
N GLY A 80 4.16 -13.13 1.04
CA GLY A 80 4.33 -12.77 -0.37
C GLY A 80 4.48 -13.99 -1.28
N VAL A 81 5.37 -14.93 -0.96
CA VAL A 81 5.57 -16.18 -1.73
C VAL A 81 4.30 -17.02 -1.77
N LEU A 82 3.55 -17.12 -0.68
CA LEU A 82 2.29 -17.86 -0.66
C LEU A 82 1.25 -17.24 -1.60
N THR A 83 1.23 -15.91 -1.75
CA THR A 83 0.38 -15.26 -2.77
C THR A 83 0.85 -15.54 -4.20
N LEU A 84 2.17 -15.63 -4.43
CA LEU A 84 2.75 -16.04 -5.73
C LEU A 84 2.40 -17.49 -6.06
N VAL A 85 2.28 -18.39 -5.08
CA VAL A 85 1.87 -19.78 -5.35
C VAL A 85 0.37 -19.89 -5.55
N ALA A 86 -0.43 -19.31 -4.65
CA ALA A 86 -1.89 -19.44 -4.68
C ALA A 86 -2.51 -18.71 -5.89
N GLY A 87 -2.06 -17.50 -6.17
CA GLY A 87 -2.67 -16.62 -7.18
C GLY A 87 -2.66 -17.19 -8.60
N PRO A 88 -1.50 -17.55 -9.19
CA PRO A 88 -1.41 -18.19 -10.49
C PRO A 88 -2.16 -19.51 -10.58
N VAL A 89 -2.20 -20.32 -9.51
CA VAL A 89 -2.97 -21.57 -9.48
C VAL A 89 -4.47 -21.28 -9.56
N LEU A 90 -4.96 -20.32 -8.78
CA LEU A 90 -6.36 -19.87 -8.82
C LEU A 90 -6.72 -19.29 -10.19
N LEU A 91 -5.86 -18.44 -10.76
CA LEU A 91 -6.03 -17.89 -12.11
C LEU A 91 -6.06 -19.00 -13.16
N THR A 92 -5.11 -19.93 -13.13
CA THR A 92 -5.03 -21.07 -14.05
C THR A 92 -6.30 -21.91 -14.00
N THR A 93 -6.77 -22.21 -12.79
CA THR A 93 -8.00 -22.97 -12.58
C THR A 93 -9.20 -22.21 -13.14
N LEU A 94 -9.28 -20.90 -12.88
CA LEU A 94 -10.33 -20.03 -13.42
C LEU A 94 -10.33 -20.07 -14.95
N LEU A 95 -9.18 -19.79 -15.60
CA LEU A 95 -9.02 -19.81 -17.06
C LEU A 95 -9.52 -21.12 -17.68
N ARG A 96 -9.18 -22.27 -17.09
CA ARG A 96 -9.66 -23.57 -17.57
C ARG A 96 -11.16 -23.73 -17.44
N ARG A 97 -11.73 -23.32 -16.30
CA ARG A 97 -13.17 -23.47 -16.05
C ARG A 97 -14.03 -22.52 -16.88
N THR A 98 -13.48 -21.38 -17.26
CA THR A 98 -14.13 -20.40 -18.13
C THR A 98 -13.76 -20.59 -19.61
N GLY A 99 -13.17 -21.74 -19.98
CA GLY A 99 -12.98 -22.15 -21.37
C GLY A 99 -11.97 -21.30 -22.15
N ALA A 100 -10.89 -20.85 -21.52
CA ALA A 100 -9.81 -20.17 -22.23
C ALA A 100 -9.28 -21.01 -23.40
N ALA A 101 -8.95 -20.35 -24.52
CA ALA A 101 -8.41 -21.01 -25.70
C ALA A 101 -6.97 -21.50 -25.47
N ARG A 102 -6.18 -20.75 -24.70
CA ARG A 102 -4.76 -21.04 -24.41
C ARG A 102 -4.46 -20.93 -22.90
N PRO A 103 -5.07 -21.77 -22.05
CA PRO A 103 -4.95 -21.66 -20.60
C PRO A 103 -3.50 -21.82 -20.12
N ALA A 104 -2.69 -22.62 -20.81
CA ALA A 104 -1.27 -22.81 -20.46
C ALA A 104 -0.44 -21.54 -20.64
N LEU A 105 -0.62 -20.82 -21.76
CA LEU A 105 0.10 -19.56 -21.99
C LEU A 105 -0.34 -18.48 -21.00
N GLY A 106 -1.65 -18.40 -20.72
CA GLY A 106 -2.19 -17.53 -19.67
C GLY A 106 -1.66 -17.86 -18.28
N ALA A 107 -1.48 -19.13 -17.95
CA ALA A 107 -0.90 -19.58 -16.68
C ALA A 107 0.57 -19.18 -16.52
N VAL A 108 1.39 -19.36 -17.57
CA VAL A 108 2.80 -18.97 -17.56
C VAL A 108 2.93 -17.46 -17.36
N LEU A 109 2.25 -16.66 -18.18
CA LEU A 109 2.33 -15.20 -18.07
C LEU A 109 1.68 -14.67 -16.80
N GLY A 110 0.65 -15.36 -16.29
CA GLY A 110 0.06 -15.05 -14.99
C GLY A 110 1.07 -15.28 -13.87
N THR A 111 1.82 -16.38 -13.91
CA THR A 111 2.90 -16.63 -12.95
C THR A 111 3.96 -15.52 -12.99
N VAL A 112 4.32 -15.05 -14.18
CA VAL A 112 5.26 -13.93 -14.35
C VAL A 112 4.71 -12.63 -13.76
N THR A 113 3.44 -12.28 -13.99
CA THR A 113 2.86 -11.04 -13.44
C THR A 113 2.70 -11.10 -11.92
N PHE A 114 2.37 -12.26 -11.35
CA PHE A 114 2.38 -12.47 -9.90
C PHE A 114 3.81 -12.39 -9.32
N ALA A 115 4.82 -12.90 -10.02
CA ALA A 115 6.21 -12.76 -9.61
C ALA A 115 6.66 -11.30 -9.63
N GLY A 116 6.29 -10.54 -10.67
CA GLY A 116 6.52 -9.10 -10.74
C GLY A 116 5.86 -8.34 -9.58
N ASN A 117 4.63 -8.73 -9.20
CA ASN A 117 3.96 -8.16 -8.02
C ASN A 117 4.72 -8.43 -6.71
N LEU A 118 5.23 -9.66 -6.53
CA LEU A 118 6.03 -10.04 -5.38
C LEU A 118 7.37 -9.27 -5.34
N ILE A 119 8.03 -9.13 -6.49
CA ILE A 119 9.28 -8.36 -6.62
C ILE A 119 9.08 -6.91 -6.21
N SER A 120 7.96 -6.27 -6.57
CA SER A 120 7.64 -4.91 -6.10
C SER A 120 7.27 -4.83 -4.61
N GLY A 121 7.21 -5.93 -3.87
CA GLY A 121 6.88 -5.97 -2.44
C GLY A 121 5.40 -5.81 -2.12
N ARG A 122 4.50 -5.99 -3.10
CA ARG A 122 3.05 -5.71 -2.99
C ARG A 122 2.28 -6.88 -2.37
N VAL A 123 2.66 -7.29 -1.16
CA VAL A 123 2.11 -8.47 -0.47
C VAL A 123 0.64 -8.29 -0.12
N THR A 124 0.26 -7.14 0.47
CA THR A 124 -1.13 -6.80 0.81
C THR A 124 -2.07 -6.90 -0.41
N TYR A 125 -1.64 -6.37 -1.57
CA TYR A 125 -2.41 -6.47 -2.80
C TYR A 125 -2.46 -7.91 -3.34
N GLY A 126 -1.35 -8.65 -3.30
CA GLY A 126 -1.30 -10.06 -3.70
C GLY A 126 -2.27 -10.94 -2.90
N LEU A 127 -2.36 -10.72 -1.59
CA LEU A 127 -3.30 -11.42 -0.69
C LEU A 127 -4.75 -11.15 -1.10
N GLY A 128 -5.12 -9.88 -1.28
CA GLY A 128 -6.45 -9.49 -1.74
C GLY A 128 -6.78 -10.07 -3.11
N VAL A 129 -5.83 -10.08 -4.04
CA VAL A 129 -6.02 -10.68 -5.38
C VAL A 129 -6.28 -12.19 -5.30
N CYS A 130 -5.56 -12.93 -4.44
CA CYS A 130 -5.82 -14.35 -4.25
C CYS A 130 -7.25 -14.60 -3.77
N LEU A 131 -7.72 -13.83 -2.79
CA LEU A 131 -9.09 -13.90 -2.29
C LEU A 131 -10.12 -13.54 -3.37
N GLY A 132 -9.83 -12.53 -4.20
CA GLY A 132 -10.71 -12.12 -5.29
C GLY A 132 -10.81 -13.16 -6.39
N LEU A 133 -9.69 -13.78 -6.76
CA LEU A 133 -9.67 -14.91 -7.69
C LEU A 133 -10.40 -16.12 -7.12
N ALA A 134 -10.27 -16.39 -5.81
CA ALA A 134 -11.03 -17.44 -5.14
C ALA A 134 -12.54 -17.16 -5.17
N ALA A 135 -12.97 -15.91 -4.98
CA ALA A 135 -14.37 -15.50 -5.10
C ALA A 135 -14.90 -15.77 -6.52
N LEU A 136 -14.19 -15.31 -7.56
CA LEU A 136 -14.56 -15.52 -8.97
C LEU A 136 -14.56 -17.02 -9.35
N LEU A 137 -13.57 -17.78 -8.89
CA LEU A 137 -13.50 -19.22 -9.09
C LEU A 137 -14.69 -19.92 -8.42
N THR A 138 -15.08 -19.50 -7.22
CA THR A 138 -16.22 -20.05 -6.48
C THR A 138 -17.53 -19.85 -7.26
N LEU A 139 -17.72 -18.68 -7.90
CA LEU A 139 -18.87 -18.43 -8.77
C LEU A 139 -18.98 -19.40 -9.95
N THR A 140 -17.86 -19.90 -10.47
CA THR A 140 -17.90 -20.89 -11.57
C THR A 140 -18.52 -22.23 -11.16
N PHE A 141 -18.53 -22.57 -9.86
CA PHE A 141 -19.23 -23.75 -9.36
C PHE A 141 -20.75 -23.54 -9.30
N LEU A 142 -21.22 -22.30 -9.15
CA LEU A 142 -22.65 -21.97 -9.19
C LEU A 142 -23.20 -22.00 -10.62
N ALA A 143 -22.38 -21.60 -11.59
CA ALA A 143 -22.75 -21.54 -13.00
C ALA A 143 -22.61 -22.88 -13.73
N ALA A 144 -21.90 -23.86 -13.15
CA ALA A 144 -21.67 -25.15 -13.76
C ALA A 144 -23.00 -25.88 -14.01
N ARG A 145 -23.32 -26.13 -15.29
CA ARG A 145 -24.44 -27.00 -15.70
C ARG A 145 -24.00 -28.46 -15.52
N THR A 146 -23.92 -28.92 -14.28
CA THR A 146 -23.67 -30.34 -13.99
C THR A 146 -24.94 -31.15 -14.25
N PRO A 147 -24.82 -32.41 -14.74
CA PRO A 147 -25.98 -33.28 -14.98
C PRO A 147 -26.83 -33.51 -13.73
N ALA A 148 -26.19 -33.51 -12.55
CA ALA A 148 -26.84 -33.43 -11.25
C ALA A 148 -26.58 -32.04 -10.65
N PRO A 149 -27.57 -31.13 -10.59
CA PRO A 149 -27.39 -29.84 -9.96
C PRO A 149 -27.08 -30.04 -8.47
N PRO A 150 -26.13 -29.29 -7.88
CA PRO A 150 -25.86 -29.36 -6.45
C PRO A 150 -27.12 -29.05 -5.65
N SER A 151 -27.27 -29.73 -4.50
CA SER A 151 -28.40 -29.51 -3.60
C SER A 151 -28.52 -28.03 -3.22
N PRO A 152 -29.73 -27.53 -2.87
CA PRO A 152 -29.91 -26.13 -2.44
C PRO A 152 -28.94 -25.72 -1.32
N ARG A 153 -28.65 -26.63 -0.38
CA ARG A 153 -27.69 -26.40 0.71
C ARG A 153 -26.28 -26.16 0.18
N VAL A 154 -25.79 -27.02 -0.73
CA VAL A 154 -24.45 -26.88 -1.32
C VAL A 154 -24.34 -25.57 -2.11
N ARG A 155 -25.38 -25.21 -2.88
CA ARG A 155 -25.43 -23.92 -3.58
C ARG A 155 -25.36 -22.73 -2.63
N GLY A 156 -26.07 -22.80 -1.50
CA GLY A 156 -26.01 -21.80 -0.44
C GLY A 156 -24.60 -21.64 0.14
N LEU A 157 -23.94 -22.76 0.45
CA LEU A 157 -22.56 -22.75 0.98
C LEU A 157 -21.55 -22.18 -0.02
N VAL A 158 -21.67 -22.53 -1.30
CA VAL A 158 -20.80 -21.98 -2.36
C VAL A 158 -21.03 -20.47 -2.52
N ALA A 159 -22.28 -20.01 -2.50
CA ALA A 159 -22.59 -18.58 -2.56
C ALA A 159 -22.05 -17.83 -1.33
N ALA A 160 -22.21 -18.39 -0.13
CA ALA A 160 -21.65 -17.82 1.10
C ALA A 160 -20.12 -17.76 1.05
N GLY A 161 -19.46 -18.80 0.50
CA GLY A 161 -18.02 -18.82 0.29
C GLY A 161 -17.56 -17.72 -0.67
N ALA A 162 -18.28 -17.48 -1.77
CA ALA A 162 -17.97 -16.40 -2.71
C ALA A 162 -18.13 -15.01 -2.06
N VAL A 163 -19.21 -14.81 -1.28
CA VAL A 163 -19.47 -13.57 -0.54
C VAL A 163 -18.37 -13.32 0.50
N LEU A 164 -18.00 -14.34 1.27
CA LEU A 164 -16.95 -14.23 2.27
C LEU A 164 -15.60 -13.91 1.61
N ALA A 165 -15.22 -14.61 0.54
CA ALA A 165 -13.99 -14.34 -0.18
C ALA A 165 -13.98 -12.92 -0.77
N ALA A 166 -15.11 -12.43 -1.29
CA ALA A 166 -15.24 -11.07 -1.80
C ALA A 166 -15.11 -10.01 -0.70
N PHE A 167 -15.74 -10.23 0.45
CA PHE A 167 -15.56 -9.36 1.63
C PHE A 167 -14.09 -9.36 2.09
N LEU A 168 -13.48 -10.53 2.23
CA LEU A 168 -12.08 -10.64 2.64
C LEU A 168 -11.13 -10.01 1.61
N THR A 169 -11.50 -9.96 0.34
CA THR A 169 -10.71 -9.28 -0.70
C THR A 169 -10.57 -7.78 -0.40
N GLY A 170 -11.69 -7.10 -0.08
CA GLY A 170 -11.67 -5.69 0.31
C GLY A 170 -11.02 -5.47 1.67
N ALA A 171 -11.23 -6.37 2.64
CA ALA A 171 -10.60 -6.30 3.96
C ALA A 171 -9.08 -6.50 3.91
N ALA A 172 -8.59 -7.34 2.98
CA ALA A 172 -7.17 -7.54 2.75
C ALA A 172 -6.54 -6.37 2.00
N SER A 173 -7.17 -5.90 0.92
CA SER A 173 -6.66 -4.79 0.13
C SER A 173 -7.80 -3.98 -0.47
N PRO A 174 -7.95 -2.69 -0.09
CA PRO A 174 -8.93 -1.79 -0.67
C PRO A 174 -8.89 -1.76 -2.22
N VAL A 175 -7.70 -1.80 -2.80
CA VAL A 175 -7.49 -1.81 -4.26
C VAL A 175 -7.95 -3.13 -4.90
N ALA A 176 -7.64 -4.27 -4.28
CA ALA A 176 -8.14 -5.56 -4.77
C ALA A 176 -9.67 -5.65 -4.65
N GLY A 177 -10.23 -5.13 -3.55
CA GLY A 177 -11.68 -4.98 -3.33
C GLY A 177 -12.34 -4.15 -4.42
N LEU A 178 -11.77 -2.98 -4.73
CA LEU A 178 -12.22 -2.14 -5.84
C LEU A 178 -12.26 -2.92 -7.15
N PHE A 179 -11.17 -3.62 -7.51
CA PHE A 179 -11.12 -4.38 -8.77
C PHE A 179 -12.09 -5.56 -8.81
N LEU A 180 -12.28 -6.28 -7.71
CA LEU A 180 -13.31 -7.31 -7.63
C LEU A 180 -14.71 -6.71 -7.76
N GLY A 181 -14.92 -5.52 -7.17
CA GLY A 181 -16.12 -4.70 -7.37
C GLY A 181 -16.37 -4.40 -8.85
N LEU A 182 -15.36 -3.88 -9.56
CA LEU A 182 -15.44 -3.61 -11.00
C LEU A 182 -15.71 -4.89 -11.82
N ALA A 183 -15.11 -6.02 -11.45
CA ALA A 183 -15.40 -7.32 -12.07
C ALA A 183 -16.87 -7.74 -11.83
N GLY A 184 -17.40 -7.51 -10.63
CA GLY A 184 -18.80 -7.71 -10.31
C GLY A 184 -19.74 -6.81 -11.12
N VAL A 185 -19.39 -5.53 -11.31
CA VAL A 185 -20.13 -4.61 -12.20
C VAL A 185 -20.08 -5.09 -13.66
N ALA A 186 -18.93 -5.56 -14.14
CA ALA A 186 -18.81 -6.12 -15.48
C ALA A 186 -19.69 -7.37 -15.67
N LEU A 187 -19.82 -8.21 -14.64
CA LEU A 187 -20.76 -9.35 -14.63
C LEU A 187 -22.22 -8.87 -14.69
N LEU A 188 -22.60 -7.84 -13.90
CA LEU A 188 -23.94 -7.23 -13.92
C LEU A 188 -24.30 -6.73 -15.32
N LEU A 189 -23.43 -5.93 -15.94
CA LEU A 189 -23.62 -5.37 -17.29
C LEU A 189 -23.57 -6.43 -18.40
N SER A 190 -23.07 -7.63 -18.08
CA SER A 190 -23.09 -8.80 -18.97
C SER A 190 -24.31 -9.70 -18.76
N GLY A 191 -25.28 -9.31 -17.91
CA GLY A 191 -26.49 -10.07 -17.62
C GLY A 191 -26.35 -11.14 -16.53
N HIS A 192 -25.20 -11.22 -15.85
CA HIS A 192 -24.93 -12.20 -14.79
C HIS A 192 -25.28 -11.61 -13.41
N TYR A 193 -26.51 -11.14 -13.24
CA TYR A 193 -26.90 -10.28 -12.11
C TYR A 193 -26.60 -10.87 -10.73
N ARG A 194 -27.01 -12.13 -10.48
CA ARG A 194 -26.76 -12.79 -9.19
C ARG A 194 -25.26 -12.90 -8.89
N ALA A 195 -24.48 -13.35 -9.87
CA ALA A 195 -23.04 -13.51 -9.71
C ALA A 195 -22.34 -12.17 -9.47
N GLY A 196 -22.75 -11.12 -10.22
CA GLY A 196 -22.22 -9.78 -10.05
C GLY A 196 -22.53 -9.19 -8.67
N LEU A 197 -23.76 -9.31 -8.16
CA LEU A 197 -24.14 -8.83 -6.83
C LEU A 197 -23.41 -9.57 -5.70
N LEU A 198 -23.24 -10.89 -5.82
CA LEU A 198 -22.55 -11.73 -4.82
C LEU A 198 -21.09 -11.34 -4.58
N VAL A 199 -20.44 -10.62 -5.51
CA VAL A 199 -19.05 -10.17 -5.34
C VAL A 199 -18.94 -8.65 -5.29
N ALA A 200 -19.73 -7.89 -6.06
CA ALA A 200 -19.63 -6.43 -6.10
C ALA A 200 -19.99 -5.81 -4.75
N VAL A 201 -21.11 -6.23 -4.14
CA VAL A 201 -21.57 -5.66 -2.87
C VAL A 201 -20.60 -6.02 -1.75
N PRO A 202 -20.25 -7.30 -1.50
CA PRO A 202 -19.36 -7.63 -0.38
C PRO A 202 -17.95 -7.06 -0.53
N ALA A 203 -17.42 -6.96 -1.75
CA ALA A 203 -16.10 -6.35 -1.97
C ALA A 203 -16.09 -4.83 -1.68
N ALA A 204 -17.22 -4.15 -1.86
CA ALA A 204 -17.36 -2.72 -1.59
C ALA A 204 -17.54 -2.40 -0.10
N VAL A 205 -18.09 -3.32 0.71
CA VAL A 205 -18.39 -3.05 2.13
C VAL A 205 -17.14 -2.69 2.94
N PRO A 206 -16.04 -3.49 2.97
CA PRO A 206 -14.84 -3.11 3.70
C PRO A 206 -14.26 -1.79 3.20
N LEU A 207 -14.21 -1.59 1.87
CA LEU A 207 -13.71 -0.36 1.27
C LEU A 207 -14.49 0.88 1.74
N ALA A 208 -15.82 0.79 1.77
CA ALA A 208 -16.68 1.86 2.24
C ALA A 208 -16.48 2.13 3.74
N LEU A 209 -16.41 1.07 4.55
CA LEU A 209 -16.19 1.17 5.99
C LEU A 209 -14.83 1.80 6.31
N THR A 210 -13.74 1.32 5.69
CA THR A 210 -12.40 1.88 5.91
C THR A 210 -12.29 3.31 5.40
N SER A 211 -12.95 3.66 4.28
CA SER A 211 -12.94 5.05 3.79
C SER A 211 -13.72 6.01 4.69
N LEU A 212 -14.81 5.54 5.34
CA LEU A 212 -15.63 6.34 6.24
C LEU A 212 -15.01 6.52 7.63
N LEU A 213 -14.34 5.47 8.12
CA LEU A 213 -13.87 5.37 9.50
C LEU A 213 -12.37 5.60 9.66
N PHE A 214 -11.58 5.32 8.61
CA PHE A 214 -10.12 5.25 8.66
C PHE A 214 -9.44 5.88 7.43
N GLY A 215 -9.93 7.06 7.01
CA GLY A 215 -9.44 7.77 5.84
C GLY A 215 -8.43 8.88 6.19
N ASP A 216 -7.14 8.62 5.97
CA ASP A 216 -6.06 9.61 6.15
C ASP A 216 -6.04 10.76 5.12
N GLY A 217 -6.90 10.68 4.09
CA GLY A 217 -6.97 11.65 2.99
C GLY A 217 -5.85 11.52 1.96
N GLY A 218 -5.59 12.61 1.23
CA GLY A 218 -4.55 12.71 0.22
C GLY A 218 -4.85 12.02 -1.11
N TRP A 219 -3.88 12.08 -2.03
CA TRP A 219 -4.03 11.56 -3.38
C TRP A 219 -2.76 10.90 -3.89
N MET A 220 -2.93 9.91 -4.76
CA MET A 220 -1.83 9.18 -5.37
C MET A 220 -1.58 9.72 -6.77
N ASN A 221 -0.33 10.02 -7.10
CA ASN A 221 0.02 10.45 -8.44
C ASN A 221 -0.10 9.31 -9.46
N ILE A 222 -0.26 9.64 -10.74
CA ILE A 222 -0.24 8.69 -11.85
C ILE A 222 0.40 9.37 -13.06
N SER A 223 1.46 8.78 -13.62
CA SER A 223 2.14 9.41 -14.76
C SER A 223 1.31 9.30 -16.05
N ARG A 224 1.58 10.20 -17.01
CA ARG A 224 0.99 10.09 -18.36
C ARG A 224 1.37 8.76 -19.02
N THR A 225 2.61 8.32 -18.85
CA THR A 225 3.10 7.04 -19.38
C THR A 225 2.33 5.85 -18.81
N ASP A 226 2.16 5.78 -17.49
CA ASP A 226 1.41 4.70 -16.84
C ASP A 226 -0.06 4.71 -17.26
N THR A 227 -0.65 5.91 -17.38
CA THR A 227 -2.02 6.11 -17.86
C THR A 227 -2.17 5.57 -19.28
N THR A 228 -1.32 6.01 -20.21
CA THR A 228 -1.34 5.57 -21.61
C THR A 228 -1.11 4.07 -21.72
N GLN A 229 -0.13 3.52 -21.00
CA GLN A 229 0.18 2.09 -21.04
C GLN A 229 -0.98 1.24 -20.54
N ALA A 230 -1.59 1.59 -19.41
CA ALA A 230 -2.70 0.86 -18.83
C ALA A 230 -3.99 0.97 -19.68
N VAL A 231 -4.31 2.17 -20.18
CA VAL A 231 -5.49 2.38 -21.04
C VAL A 231 -5.35 1.63 -22.36
N LEU A 232 -4.20 1.73 -23.04
CA LEU A 232 -3.99 1.00 -24.30
C LEU A 232 -4.00 -0.52 -24.07
N THR A 233 -3.42 -1.01 -22.97
CA THR A 233 -3.50 -2.43 -22.59
C THR A 233 -4.95 -2.88 -22.43
N GLY A 234 -5.77 -2.10 -21.70
CA GLY A 234 -7.18 -2.41 -21.50
C GLY A 234 -8.00 -2.33 -22.79
N LEU A 235 -7.72 -1.38 -23.69
CA LEU A 235 -8.37 -1.29 -25.00
C LEU A 235 -8.03 -2.49 -25.89
N VAL A 236 -6.77 -2.95 -25.89
CA VAL A 236 -6.35 -4.15 -26.61
C VAL A 236 -7.07 -5.39 -26.06
N VAL A 237 -7.18 -5.52 -24.73
CA VAL A 237 -7.99 -6.57 -24.09
C VAL A 237 -9.44 -6.49 -24.55
N ALA A 238 -10.07 -5.31 -24.49
CA ALA A 238 -11.48 -5.12 -24.86
C ALA A 238 -11.77 -5.42 -26.34
N ALA A 239 -10.78 -5.19 -27.21
CA ALA A 239 -10.88 -5.44 -28.65
C ALA A 239 -10.70 -6.92 -29.03
N LEU A 240 -9.74 -7.61 -28.41
CA LEU A 240 -9.30 -8.94 -28.84
C LEU A 240 -9.86 -10.10 -28.02
N VAL A 241 -10.35 -9.86 -26.81
CA VAL A 241 -10.92 -10.92 -25.97
C VAL A 241 -12.42 -11.04 -26.24
N PRO A 242 -12.95 -12.21 -26.65
CA PRO A 242 -14.38 -12.36 -26.99
C PRO A 242 -15.29 -12.42 -25.76
N VAL A 243 -14.73 -12.65 -24.57
CA VAL A 243 -15.48 -12.87 -23.33
C VAL A 243 -16.09 -11.55 -22.84
N ARG A 244 -17.41 -11.41 -22.99
CA ARG A 244 -18.15 -10.15 -22.72
C ARG A 244 -17.88 -9.53 -21.33
N PRO A 245 -17.92 -10.28 -20.20
CA PRO A 245 -17.53 -9.71 -18.90
C PRO A 245 -16.11 -9.16 -18.86
N ILE A 246 -15.14 -9.83 -19.50
CA ILE A 246 -13.75 -9.35 -19.54
C ILE A 246 -13.63 -8.07 -20.36
N ARG A 247 -14.31 -7.99 -21.52
CA ARG A 247 -14.32 -6.78 -22.36
C ARG A 247 -14.89 -5.58 -21.62
N ILE A 248 -16.05 -5.75 -20.97
CA ILE A 248 -16.69 -4.69 -20.20
C ILE A 248 -15.78 -4.30 -19.02
N GLY A 249 -15.22 -5.27 -18.30
CA GLY A 249 -14.28 -5.01 -17.21
C GLY A 249 -13.04 -4.23 -17.66
N ALA A 250 -12.49 -4.55 -18.84
CA ALA A 250 -11.36 -3.82 -19.42
C ALA A 250 -11.73 -2.36 -19.78
N LEU A 251 -12.91 -2.12 -20.36
CA LEU A 251 -13.39 -0.76 -20.64
C LEU A 251 -13.64 0.05 -19.36
N ILE A 252 -14.26 -0.57 -18.34
CA ILE A 252 -14.44 0.06 -17.02
C ILE A 252 -13.08 0.35 -16.38
N SER A 253 -12.10 -0.55 -16.50
CA SER A 253 -10.74 -0.31 -16.02
C SER A 253 -10.09 0.86 -16.75
N CYS A 254 -10.24 0.99 -18.07
CA CYS A 254 -9.75 2.15 -18.83
C CYS A 254 -10.39 3.45 -18.33
N ALA A 255 -11.71 3.45 -18.16
CA ALA A 255 -12.43 4.61 -17.62
C ALA A 255 -11.96 4.97 -16.21
N GLY A 256 -11.73 3.97 -15.35
CA GLY A 256 -11.20 4.16 -13.99
C GLY A 256 -9.78 4.72 -13.97
N VAL A 257 -8.90 4.26 -14.87
CA VAL A 257 -7.54 4.81 -15.02
C VAL A 257 -7.58 6.25 -15.51
N LEU A 258 -8.42 6.57 -16.51
CA LEU A 258 -8.59 7.94 -16.99
C LEU A 258 -9.16 8.85 -15.89
N ALA A 259 -10.16 8.38 -15.15
CA ALA A 259 -10.72 9.12 -14.02
C ALA A 259 -9.65 9.39 -12.95
N ALA A 260 -8.82 8.38 -12.61
CA ALA A 260 -7.73 8.54 -11.66
C ALA A 260 -6.60 9.48 -12.13
N ALA A 261 -6.44 9.66 -13.45
CA ALA A 261 -5.50 10.63 -14.03
C ALA A 261 -6.05 12.06 -14.08
N LEU A 262 -7.37 12.22 -14.09
CA LEU A 262 -8.04 13.51 -14.17
C LEU A 262 -8.49 14.05 -12.81
N ILE A 263 -8.70 13.17 -11.83
CA ILE A 263 -9.26 13.50 -10.53
C ILE A 263 -8.30 13.02 -9.43
N HIS A 264 -7.87 13.94 -8.57
CA HIS A 264 -7.07 13.60 -7.40
C HIS A 264 -7.87 12.71 -6.44
N THR A 265 -7.46 11.46 -6.34
CA THR A 265 -8.04 10.46 -5.43
C THR A 265 -6.93 9.64 -4.78
N PRO A 266 -7.20 8.95 -3.67
CA PRO A 266 -6.23 8.02 -3.07
C PRO A 266 -5.83 6.85 -3.98
N VAL A 267 -6.62 6.58 -5.04
CA VAL A 267 -6.39 5.46 -5.97
C VAL A 267 -5.20 5.76 -6.87
N GLY A 268 -5.23 6.84 -7.68
CA GLY A 268 -4.13 7.26 -8.56
C GLY A 268 -3.49 6.11 -9.35
N LEU A 269 -2.16 5.99 -9.30
CA LEU A 269 -1.39 4.92 -9.97
C LEU A 269 -1.91 3.51 -9.66
N ASN A 270 -2.52 3.29 -8.49
CA ASN A 270 -3.08 1.99 -8.15
C ASN A 270 -4.15 1.53 -9.14
N ALA A 271 -4.86 2.44 -9.83
CA ALA A 271 -5.85 2.12 -10.86
C ALA A 271 -5.26 1.29 -12.01
N THR A 272 -3.97 1.46 -12.32
CA THR A 272 -3.28 0.75 -13.41
C THR A 272 -3.02 -0.72 -13.10
N ARG A 273 -3.06 -1.11 -11.81
CA ARG A 273 -2.66 -2.46 -11.35
C ARG A 273 -3.47 -3.58 -11.97
N LEU A 274 -4.76 -3.35 -12.24
CA LEU A 274 -5.61 -4.34 -12.91
C LEU A 274 -5.10 -4.66 -14.33
N ALA A 275 -4.74 -3.63 -15.10
CA ALA A 275 -4.20 -3.78 -16.45
C ALA A 275 -2.81 -4.43 -16.44
N VAL A 276 -1.92 -3.98 -15.55
CA VAL A 276 -0.54 -4.51 -15.43
C VAL A 276 -0.54 -5.98 -15.01
N MET A 277 -1.39 -6.35 -14.04
CA MET A 277 -1.38 -7.70 -13.49
C MET A 277 -2.10 -8.72 -14.38
N PHE A 278 -3.20 -8.32 -15.04
CA PHE A 278 -4.07 -9.24 -15.75
C PHE A 278 -4.12 -9.06 -17.26
N GLY A 279 -3.75 -7.89 -17.81
CA GLY A 279 -3.85 -7.62 -19.25
C GLY A 279 -3.12 -8.66 -20.10
N LEU A 280 -1.85 -8.92 -19.75
CA LEU A 280 -1.01 -9.90 -20.44
C LEU A 280 -1.53 -11.35 -20.35
N PRO A 281 -1.77 -11.95 -19.17
CA PRO A 281 -2.26 -13.33 -19.09
C PRO A 281 -3.65 -13.51 -19.70
N ILE A 282 -4.53 -12.51 -19.61
CA ILE A 282 -5.86 -12.56 -20.22
C ILE A 282 -5.79 -12.50 -21.75
N LEU A 283 -4.96 -11.62 -22.31
CA LEU A 283 -4.71 -11.60 -23.76
C LEU A 283 -4.15 -12.93 -24.25
N ALA A 284 -3.14 -13.46 -23.57
CA ALA A 284 -2.57 -14.75 -23.91
C ALA A 284 -3.60 -15.88 -23.89
N ALA A 285 -4.46 -15.91 -22.87
CA ALA A 285 -5.44 -16.97 -22.67
C ALA A 285 -6.62 -16.91 -23.65
N TYR A 286 -7.11 -15.70 -23.97
CA TYR A 286 -8.40 -15.50 -24.62
C TYR A 286 -8.37 -14.75 -25.96
N ALA A 287 -7.25 -14.15 -26.37
CA ALA A 287 -7.24 -13.37 -27.60
C ALA A 287 -7.68 -14.21 -28.82
N GLU A 288 -8.70 -13.70 -29.50
CA GLU A 288 -9.16 -14.16 -30.81
C GLU A 288 -8.74 -13.11 -31.85
N LEU A 289 -7.85 -13.51 -32.75
CA LEU A 289 -7.41 -12.64 -33.83
C LEU A 289 -8.37 -12.75 -35.02
N PRO A 290 -8.45 -11.71 -35.87
CA PRO A 290 -9.25 -11.77 -37.10
C PRO A 290 -8.92 -13.01 -37.92
N ARG A 291 -9.91 -13.60 -38.60
CA ARG A 291 -9.73 -14.86 -39.39
C ARG A 291 -8.62 -14.82 -40.43
N ARG A 292 -8.21 -13.63 -40.87
CA ARG A 292 -7.11 -13.41 -41.82
C ARG A 292 -5.73 -13.52 -41.17
N CYS A 293 -5.63 -13.43 -39.85
CA CYS A 293 -4.39 -13.59 -39.11
C CYS A 293 -4.20 -15.07 -38.76
N PRO A 294 -3.00 -15.62 -38.95
CA PRO A 294 -2.72 -16.98 -38.54
C PRO A 294 -2.75 -17.09 -37.01
N GLY A 295 -3.16 -18.25 -36.48
CA GLY A 295 -3.31 -18.45 -35.03
C GLY A 295 -2.04 -18.23 -34.20
N TRP A 296 -0.85 -18.30 -34.83
CA TRP A 296 0.44 -18.00 -34.20
C TRP A 296 0.69 -16.50 -33.99
N ALA A 297 -0.07 -15.60 -34.64
CA ALA A 297 0.09 -14.16 -34.48
C ALA A 297 -0.21 -13.66 -33.05
N VAL A 298 -0.74 -14.52 -32.17
CA VAL A 298 -0.86 -14.23 -30.74
C VAL A 298 0.51 -14.13 -30.05
N TYR A 299 1.52 -14.88 -30.49
CA TYR A 299 2.86 -14.84 -29.88
C TYR A 299 3.58 -13.49 -30.08
N PRO A 300 3.68 -12.91 -31.30
CA PRO A 300 4.25 -11.58 -31.46
C PRO A 300 3.43 -10.50 -30.76
N LEU A 301 2.08 -10.60 -30.72
CA LEU A 301 1.25 -9.70 -29.92
C LEU A 301 1.64 -9.75 -28.44
N VAL A 302 1.75 -10.95 -27.88
CA VAL A 302 2.17 -11.16 -26.49
C VAL A 302 3.57 -10.59 -26.25
N ALA A 303 4.51 -10.80 -27.17
CA ALA A 303 5.87 -10.25 -27.07
C ALA A 303 5.87 -8.71 -27.05
N VAL A 304 5.07 -8.06 -27.91
CA VAL A 304 4.88 -6.60 -27.89
C VAL A 304 4.27 -6.16 -26.57
N MET A 305 3.27 -6.89 -26.06
CA MET A 305 2.62 -6.56 -24.78
C MET A 305 3.54 -6.74 -23.57
N VAL A 306 4.51 -7.67 -23.62
CA VAL A 306 5.57 -7.81 -22.61
C VAL A 306 6.49 -6.59 -22.65
N TRP A 307 6.95 -6.18 -23.83
CA TRP A 307 7.79 -4.99 -24.00
C TRP A 307 7.06 -3.69 -23.59
N TRP A 308 5.73 -3.67 -23.76
CA TRP A 308 4.88 -2.53 -23.40
C TRP A 308 4.65 -2.35 -21.88
N GLN A 309 4.96 -3.36 -21.05
CA GLN A 309 4.74 -3.25 -19.61
C GLN A 309 5.63 -2.17 -18.97
N PRO A 310 5.17 -1.50 -17.89
CA PRO A 310 5.98 -0.53 -17.17
C PRO A 310 7.30 -1.16 -16.67
N PRO A 311 8.43 -0.42 -16.70
CA PRO A 311 9.73 -0.94 -16.27
C PRO A 311 9.88 -1.06 -14.74
N VAL A 312 8.81 -0.89 -13.96
CA VAL A 312 8.84 -0.87 -12.48
C VAL A 312 9.49 -2.13 -11.91
N VAL A 313 9.17 -3.30 -12.46
CA VAL A 313 9.78 -4.57 -12.02
C VAL A 313 11.29 -4.56 -12.30
N ILE A 314 11.74 -3.97 -13.41
CA ILE A 314 13.16 -3.87 -13.74
C ILE A 314 13.86 -2.94 -12.75
N SER A 315 13.25 -1.79 -12.40
CA SER A 315 13.83 -0.91 -11.37
C SER A 315 13.90 -1.59 -10.00
N ASP A 316 12.89 -2.39 -9.63
CA ASP A 316 12.90 -3.13 -8.36
C ASP A 316 13.95 -4.25 -8.35
N VAL A 317 14.16 -4.96 -9.47
CA VAL A 317 15.23 -5.96 -9.60
C VAL A 317 16.62 -5.31 -9.56
N ARG A 318 16.78 -4.10 -10.09
CA ARG A 318 18.05 -3.37 -10.02
C ARG A 318 18.39 -2.88 -8.61
N ASP A 319 17.39 -2.77 -7.73
CA ASP A 319 17.55 -2.38 -6.33
C ASP A 319 17.81 -3.56 -5.39
N VAL A 320 17.96 -4.78 -5.93
CA VAL A 320 18.31 -5.94 -5.11
C VAL A 320 19.63 -5.67 -4.39
N GLY A 321 19.61 -5.79 -3.06
CA GLY A 321 20.79 -5.54 -2.23
C GLY A 321 21.04 -4.06 -1.93
N ASN A 322 20.03 -3.20 -2.10
CA ASN A 322 20.05 -1.83 -1.59
C ASN A 322 20.46 -1.80 -0.10
N PRO A 323 21.52 -1.05 0.27
CA PRO A 323 21.98 -0.99 1.66
C PRO A 323 20.88 -0.56 2.64
N SER A 324 20.00 0.36 2.23
CA SER A 324 18.92 0.80 3.11
C SER A 324 17.85 -0.28 3.34
N ALA A 325 17.85 -1.37 2.58
CA ALA A 325 16.95 -2.50 2.86
C ALA A 325 17.44 -3.39 4.01
N ASP A 326 18.69 -3.23 4.45
CA ASP A 326 19.24 -3.90 5.63
C ASP A 326 19.06 -3.01 6.87
N PRO A 327 18.35 -3.46 7.93
CA PRO A 327 18.24 -2.71 9.17
C PRO A 327 19.58 -2.27 9.78
N ALA A 328 20.66 -3.03 9.55
CA ALA A 328 22.00 -2.69 10.04
C ALA A 328 22.50 -1.34 9.51
N TYR A 329 22.04 -0.91 8.34
CA TYR A 329 22.36 0.41 7.77
C TYR A 329 21.90 1.57 8.67
N PHE A 330 20.81 1.40 9.42
CA PHE A 330 20.26 2.42 10.32
C PHE A 330 20.81 2.34 11.75
N GLN A 331 21.51 1.26 12.11
CA GLN A 331 21.96 1.03 13.48
C GLN A 331 22.86 2.15 14.02
N PRO A 332 23.88 2.66 13.28
CA PRO A 332 24.70 3.76 13.79
C PRO A 332 23.91 5.05 14.08
N LEU A 333 22.86 5.33 13.29
CA LEU A 333 21.98 6.47 13.53
C LEU A 333 21.12 6.23 14.77
N LEU A 334 20.57 5.03 14.95
CA LEU A 334 19.79 4.67 16.15
C LEU A 334 20.62 4.79 17.42
N ASP A 335 21.85 4.27 17.42
CA ASP A 335 22.77 4.35 18.54
C ASP A 335 23.06 5.81 18.92
N ARG A 336 23.31 6.66 17.90
CA ARG A 336 23.54 8.09 18.12
C ARG A 336 22.32 8.83 18.65
N LEU A 337 21.12 8.54 18.12
CA LEU A 337 19.88 9.16 18.56
C LEU A 337 19.49 8.74 19.99
N ALA A 338 19.89 7.54 20.44
CA ALA A 338 19.66 7.07 21.80
C ALA A 338 20.41 7.89 22.87
N GLU A 339 21.46 8.62 22.48
CA GLU A 339 22.20 9.53 23.35
C GLU A 339 21.53 10.91 23.49
N GLU A 340 20.50 11.21 22.69
CA GLU A 340 19.81 12.51 22.67
C GLU A 340 18.46 12.48 23.40
N PRO A 341 18.09 13.56 24.12
CA PRO A 341 16.73 13.72 24.62
C PRO A 341 15.78 14.03 23.46
N LEU A 342 15.06 13.02 22.97
CA LEU A 342 14.08 13.16 21.90
C LEU A 342 12.77 13.75 22.43
N THR A 343 12.57 15.05 22.16
CA THR A 343 11.32 15.77 22.44
C THR A 343 10.56 16.14 21.17
N GLY A 344 11.23 16.09 20.02
CA GLY A 344 10.68 16.29 18.69
C GLY A 344 10.81 15.05 17.80
N ARG A 345 10.77 15.27 16.49
CA ARG A 345 10.86 14.26 15.43
C ARG A 345 12.22 14.25 14.75
N VAL A 346 12.50 13.14 14.08
CA VAL A 346 13.62 13.04 13.14
C VAL A 346 13.07 13.13 11.72
N GLU A 347 13.62 14.02 10.90
CA GLU A 347 13.38 14.02 9.46
C GLU A 347 14.50 13.29 8.75
N ILE A 348 14.14 12.42 7.80
CA ILE A 348 15.08 11.76 6.89
C ILE A 348 14.56 12.02 5.48
N PRO A 349 15.33 12.71 4.61
CA PRO A 349 15.05 12.74 3.19
C PRO A 349 14.86 11.30 2.68
N PRO A 350 13.67 10.91 2.18
CA PRO A 350 13.32 9.51 2.06
C PRO A 350 14.30 8.72 1.23
N THR A 351 14.72 7.57 1.74
CA THR A 351 15.49 6.63 0.92
C THR A 351 14.63 6.19 -0.27
N ARG A 352 15.26 5.68 -1.34
CA ARG A 352 14.57 5.30 -2.59
C ARG A 352 13.28 4.49 -2.38
N SER A 353 13.30 3.57 -1.41
CA SER A 353 12.19 2.66 -1.05
C SER A 353 11.61 2.93 0.34
N TYR A 354 11.95 4.06 0.97
CA TYR A 354 11.43 4.50 2.26
C TYR A 354 11.66 3.50 3.42
N TRP A 355 12.82 2.84 3.43
CA TRP A 355 13.16 1.84 4.46
C TRP A 355 13.36 2.42 5.86
N GLU A 356 13.55 3.73 5.97
CA GLU A 356 13.57 4.44 7.26
C GLU A 356 12.28 4.22 8.06
N ALA A 357 11.13 4.14 7.38
CA ALA A 357 9.83 3.89 8.02
C ALA A 357 9.72 2.48 8.62
N ALA A 358 10.51 1.52 8.14
CA ALA A 358 10.53 0.14 8.62
C ALA A 358 11.62 -0.10 9.67
N SER A 359 12.73 0.65 9.61
CA SER A 359 13.98 0.30 10.30
C SER A 359 14.25 1.15 11.55
N LEU A 360 13.58 2.30 11.71
CA LEU A 360 13.83 3.19 12.85
C LEU A 360 13.05 2.86 14.14
N GLY A 361 12.31 1.75 14.15
CA GLY A 361 11.63 1.28 15.35
C GLY A 361 10.64 2.29 15.91
N GLU A 362 10.90 2.78 17.13
CA GLU A 362 10.01 3.69 17.88
C GLU A 362 10.36 5.19 17.70
N ILE A 363 11.42 5.51 16.93
CA ILE A 363 11.81 6.89 16.66
C ILE A 363 10.71 7.60 15.86
N PRO A 364 10.19 8.76 16.33
CA PRO A 364 9.14 9.47 15.63
C PRO A 364 9.71 10.22 14.43
N LEU A 365 9.39 9.74 13.23
CA LEU A 365 9.72 10.38 11.98
C LEU A 365 8.73 11.49 11.62
N ALA A 366 9.22 12.55 10.97
CA ALA A 366 8.37 13.58 10.41
C ALA A 366 7.66 13.11 9.13
N ARG A 367 8.36 12.40 8.24
CA ARG A 367 7.80 11.73 7.06
C ARG A 367 8.00 10.20 7.11
N GLY A 368 7.34 9.45 6.22
CA GLY A 368 7.46 7.99 6.17
C GLY A 368 6.94 7.38 4.87
N TRP A 369 6.43 6.14 4.89
CA TRP A 369 5.98 5.42 3.69
C TRP A 369 4.49 5.63 3.35
N LEU A 370 4.01 6.77 2.87
CA LEU A 370 2.66 6.81 2.27
C LEU A 370 2.54 8.05 1.41
N ARG A 371 2.72 7.86 0.11
CA ARG A 371 2.75 8.98 -0.84
C ARG A 371 1.52 9.89 -0.76
N GLN A 372 0.33 9.31 -0.55
CA GLN A 372 -0.91 10.07 -0.42
C GLN A 372 -0.85 11.06 0.75
N ALA A 373 -0.43 10.59 1.94
CA ALA A 373 -0.29 11.44 3.10
C ALA A 373 0.87 12.43 2.94
N ASP A 374 1.96 12.02 2.28
CA ASP A 374 3.10 12.90 2.07
C ASP A 374 2.77 14.10 1.20
N ILE A 375 2.12 13.86 0.06
CA ILE A 375 1.73 14.94 -0.86
C ILE A 375 0.75 15.90 -0.19
N ASP A 376 -0.20 15.37 0.59
CA ASP A 376 -1.23 16.15 1.28
C ASP A 376 -0.65 16.98 2.43
N ARG A 377 0.23 16.39 3.24
CA ARG A 377 0.71 16.98 4.49
C ARG A 377 2.01 17.74 4.34
N ASN A 378 2.81 17.45 3.32
CA ASN A 378 4.14 18.04 3.12
C ASN A 378 4.30 18.59 1.69
N PRO A 379 3.41 19.48 1.22
CA PRO A 379 3.30 19.85 -0.18
C PRO A 379 4.58 20.49 -0.75
N LEU A 380 5.41 21.13 0.08
CA LEU A 380 6.64 21.80 -0.33
C LEU A 380 7.68 20.85 -0.97
N PHE A 381 7.66 19.55 -0.65
CA PHE A 381 8.55 18.55 -1.25
C PHE A 381 8.06 18.05 -2.62
N PHE A 382 6.93 18.56 -3.11
CA PHE A 382 6.21 18.08 -4.28
C PHE A 382 6.00 19.20 -5.32
N THR A 383 7.04 20.00 -5.55
CA THR A 383 7.07 21.04 -6.61
C THR A 383 6.97 20.47 -8.02
N THR A 384 7.33 19.20 -8.20
CA THR A 384 7.05 18.42 -9.41
C THR A 384 6.44 17.09 -8.99
N VAL A 385 5.35 16.67 -9.63
CA VAL A 385 4.70 15.38 -9.34
C VAL A 385 4.48 14.63 -10.66
N PRO A 386 4.97 13.39 -10.81
CA PRO A 386 4.81 12.67 -12.08
C PRO A 386 3.32 12.53 -12.47
N GLY A 387 2.97 13.20 -13.58
CA GLY A 387 1.63 13.19 -14.17
C GLY A 387 0.63 14.20 -13.62
N ALA A 388 1.04 15.09 -12.73
CA ALA A 388 0.23 16.21 -12.23
C ALA A 388 1.05 17.50 -12.26
N SER A 389 0.40 18.65 -12.10
CA SER A 389 1.13 19.86 -11.67
C SER A 389 1.71 19.61 -10.28
N GLY A 390 2.86 20.20 -9.97
CA GLY A 390 3.33 20.27 -8.59
C GLY A 390 2.27 20.91 -7.69
N THR A 391 2.47 20.79 -6.38
CA THR A 391 1.57 21.39 -5.37
C THR A 391 1.54 22.91 -5.43
N GLY A 392 2.50 23.53 -6.13
CA GLY A 392 2.67 24.98 -6.19
C GLY A 392 3.33 25.57 -4.94
N VAL A 393 3.67 24.74 -3.95
CA VAL A 393 4.38 25.16 -2.74
C VAL A 393 5.86 24.96 -2.96
N GLU A 394 6.63 26.03 -2.89
CA GLU A 394 8.08 25.99 -3.13
C GLU A 394 8.85 25.56 -1.87
N LEU A 395 9.89 24.73 -2.07
CA LEU A 395 10.88 24.41 -1.05
C LEU A 395 11.99 25.46 -1.08
N THR A 396 12.00 26.35 -0.09
CA THR A 396 13.02 27.36 0.15
C THR A 396 13.59 27.19 1.57
N ALA A 397 14.68 27.89 1.89
CA ALA A 397 15.22 27.86 3.25
C ALA A 397 14.17 28.32 4.30
N ASP A 398 13.32 29.30 3.97
CA ASP A 398 12.31 29.80 4.90
C ASP A 398 11.11 28.84 5.02
N SER A 399 10.61 28.32 3.90
CA SER A 399 9.47 27.38 3.92
C SER A 399 9.85 26.06 4.60
N TYR A 400 11.10 25.62 4.44
CA TYR A 400 11.61 24.45 5.15
C TYR A 400 11.76 24.70 6.65
N ARG A 401 12.26 25.87 7.07
CA ARG A 401 12.30 26.21 8.51
C ARG A 401 10.93 26.19 9.14
N ALA A 402 9.95 26.82 8.48
CA ALA A 402 8.57 26.85 8.95
C ALA A 402 7.98 25.43 9.07
N TRP A 403 8.27 24.56 8.10
CA TRP A 403 7.85 23.16 8.13
C TRP A 403 8.50 22.36 9.27
N LEU A 404 9.82 22.54 9.50
CA LEU A 404 10.52 21.91 10.62
C LEU A 404 9.87 22.30 11.96
N ASP A 405 9.55 23.58 12.14
CA ASP A 405 8.86 24.07 13.35
C ASP A 405 7.43 23.52 13.47
N GLU A 406 6.70 23.45 12.35
CA GLU A 406 5.31 22.98 12.34
C GLU A 406 5.20 21.48 12.66
N GLN A 407 6.11 20.67 12.10
CA GLN A 407 6.16 19.22 12.32
C GLN A 407 6.92 18.82 13.59
N ALA A 408 7.38 19.79 14.39
CA ALA A 408 8.19 19.56 15.60
C ALA A 408 9.46 18.74 15.32
N VAL A 409 10.16 19.04 14.22
CA VAL A 409 11.41 18.37 13.85
C VAL A 409 12.54 18.88 14.75
N GLN A 410 13.21 17.95 15.41
CA GLN A 410 14.37 18.20 16.26
C GLN A 410 15.67 17.91 15.53
N PHE A 411 15.68 16.85 14.71
CA PHE A 411 16.86 16.41 13.98
C PHE A 411 16.55 16.16 12.52
N VAL A 412 17.52 16.43 11.64
CA VAL A 412 17.51 16.04 10.24
C VAL A 412 18.67 15.08 10.01
N ALA A 413 18.40 13.86 9.58
CA ALA A 413 19.42 12.85 9.30
C ALA A 413 19.48 12.55 7.80
N VAL A 414 20.63 12.83 7.18
CA VAL A 414 20.82 12.65 5.73
C VAL A 414 21.66 11.38 5.48
N PRO A 415 21.12 10.38 4.76
CA PRO A 415 21.85 9.18 4.38
C PRO A 415 22.68 9.37 3.10
N ASP A 416 23.63 8.46 2.84
CA ASP A 416 24.47 8.42 1.63
C ASP A 416 23.97 7.45 0.52
N VAL A 417 22.77 6.90 0.67
CA VAL A 417 22.11 6.03 -0.34
C VAL A 417 21.29 6.83 -1.37
N GLU A 418 20.79 6.13 -2.40
CA GLU A 418 19.87 6.75 -3.35
C GLU A 418 18.62 7.30 -2.64
N ILE A 419 18.37 8.60 -2.83
CA ILE A 419 17.23 9.33 -2.27
C ILE A 419 16.05 9.30 -3.25
N SER A 420 14.86 9.06 -2.72
CA SER A 420 13.59 9.20 -3.46
C SER A 420 13.50 10.59 -4.09
N TRP A 421 12.84 10.70 -5.24
CA TRP A 421 12.73 11.99 -5.95
C TRP A 421 12.16 13.12 -5.09
N SER A 422 11.29 12.82 -4.11
CA SER A 422 10.70 13.81 -3.19
C SER A 422 11.66 14.29 -2.08
N GLY A 423 12.79 13.62 -1.88
CA GLY A 423 13.80 13.99 -0.88
C GLY A 423 15.06 14.62 -1.47
N ARG A 424 15.28 14.55 -2.79
CA ARG A 424 16.55 14.96 -3.42
C ARG A 424 16.88 16.43 -3.20
N THR A 425 15.93 17.32 -3.45
CA THR A 425 16.13 18.77 -3.30
C THR A 425 16.37 19.14 -1.84
N GLU A 426 15.67 18.49 -0.91
CA GLU A 426 15.89 18.69 0.53
C GLU A 426 17.29 18.24 0.95
N ALA A 427 17.70 17.01 0.58
CA ALA A 427 19.02 16.49 0.93
C ALA A 427 20.14 17.41 0.40
N GLN A 428 19.97 17.94 -0.81
CA GLN A 428 20.88 18.93 -1.39
C GLN A 428 20.91 20.24 -0.59
N MET A 429 19.74 20.78 -0.23
CA MET A 429 19.65 22.02 0.53
C MET A 429 20.24 21.89 1.94
N VAL A 430 19.96 20.77 2.64
CA VAL A 430 20.51 20.47 3.96
C VAL A 430 22.03 20.34 3.91
N THR A 431 22.56 19.60 2.94
CA THR A 431 24.02 19.38 2.81
C THR A 431 24.79 20.58 2.27
N ALA A 432 24.12 21.49 1.53
CA ALA A 432 24.69 22.78 1.13
C ALA A 432 24.83 23.77 2.29
N GLY A 433 24.11 23.54 3.40
CA GLY A 433 24.16 24.34 4.62
C GLY A 433 22.95 25.27 4.75
N LEU A 434 22.35 25.25 5.93
CA LEU A 434 21.23 26.13 6.31
C LEU A 434 21.55 26.80 7.66
N PRO A 435 21.19 28.08 7.86
CA PRO A 435 21.61 28.84 9.04
C PRO A 435 21.04 28.32 10.36
N TYR A 436 20.02 27.46 10.30
CA TYR A 436 19.35 26.87 11.45
C TYR A 436 19.59 25.36 11.62
N LEU A 437 20.49 24.76 10.82
CA LEU A 437 20.91 23.36 10.96
C LEU A 437 22.39 23.30 11.34
N SER A 438 22.69 22.70 12.48
CA SER A 438 24.07 22.46 12.92
C SER A 438 24.41 20.98 12.79
N LEU A 439 25.46 20.64 12.05
CA LEU A 439 25.97 19.26 11.99
C LEU A 439 26.53 18.88 13.37
N ILE A 440 25.91 17.91 14.04
CA ILE A 440 26.30 17.48 15.39
C ILE A 440 26.97 16.10 15.40
N TRP A 441 26.81 15.32 14.34
CA TRP A 441 27.42 14.01 14.20
C TRP A 441 27.46 13.57 12.73
N SER A 442 28.47 12.77 12.39
CA SER A 442 28.57 12.09 11.12
C SER A 442 29.23 10.72 11.29
N SER A 443 28.82 9.75 10.48
CA SER A 443 29.49 8.46 10.30
C SER A 443 29.80 8.23 8.82
N GLU A 444 30.19 7.01 8.46
CA GLU A 444 30.40 6.61 7.07
C GLU A 444 29.17 6.90 6.19
N HIS A 445 27.97 6.55 6.67
CA HIS A 445 26.74 6.59 5.87
C HIS A 445 25.75 7.70 6.25
N TRP A 446 26.01 8.46 7.32
CA TRP A 446 25.03 9.38 7.88
C TRP A 446 25.63 10.73 8.29
N ARG A 447 24.81 11.77 8.13
CA ARG A 447 25.03 13.10 8.72
C ARG A 447 23.80 13.50 9.52
N LEU A 448 23.98 13.83 10.80
CA LEU A 448 22.91 14.23 11.71
C LEU A 448 23.02 15.72 12.05
N TYR A 449 21.97 16.47 11.76
CA TYR A 449 21.87 17.90 12.00
C TYR A 449 20.85 18.19 13.09
N ALA A 450 21.21 19.04 14.05
CA ALA A 450 20.27 19.60 15.03
C ALA A 450 19.59 20.84 14.47
N VAL A 451 18.25 20.90 14.61
CA VAL A 451 17.46 22.10 14.30
C VAL A 451 17.63 23.11 15.43
N ALA A 452 17.97 24.36 15.11
CA ALA A 452 18.12 25.42 16.09
C ALA A 452 16.77 25.74 16.76
N ALA A 453 16.71 25.72 18.10
CA ALA A 453 15.50 25.99 18.89
C ALA A 453 14.27 25.19 18.38
N PRO A 454 14.31 23.85 18.41
CA PRO A 454 13.24 23.03 17.88
C PRO A 454 12.00 23.12 18.79
N ARG A 455 10.81 23.07 18.19
CA ARG A 455 9.56 22.97 18.96
C ARG A 455 9.34 21.52 19.38
N PRO A 456 9.06 21.24 20.66
CA PRO A 456 8.76 19.89 21.12
C PRO A 456 7.38 19.42 20.64
N ILE A 457 7.17 18.10 20.62
CA ILE A 457 5.87 17.47 20.31
C ILE A 457 4.82 17.88 21.34
N VAL A 458 5.18 17.91 22.62
CA VAL A 458 4.33 18.37 23.73
C VAL A 458 4.76 19.78 24.10
N ALA A 459 3.85 20.75 23.95
CA ALA A 459 4.15 22.14 24.26
C ALA A 459 4.16 22.42 25.77
N ALA A 460 4.98 23.40 26.18
CA ALA A 460 4.95 23.96 27.52
C ALA A 460 3.53 24.49 27.87
N PRO A 461 3.10 24.44 29.16
CA PRO A 461 3.91 24.11 30.34
C PRO A 461 4.04 22.61 30.62
N ALA A 462 3.44 21.74 29.80
CA ALA A 462 3.61 20.30 29.94
C ALA A 462 4.96 19.85 29.37
N THR A 463 5.40 18.66 29.80
CA THR A 463 6.66 18.06 29.35
C THR A 463 6.41 16.65 28.81
N LEU A 464 7.10 16.31 27.73
CA LEU A 464 7.11 14.94 27.21
C LEU A 464 7.92 14.07 28.17
N VAL A 465 7.32 12.97 28.63
CA VAL A 465 7.98 11.98 29.50
C VAL A 465 8.56 10.85 28.66
N ARG A 466 7.73 10.29 27.76
CA ARG A 466 8.11 9.18 26.88
C ARG A 466 7.15 9.14 25.68
N GLN A 467 7.66 8.65 24.56
CA GLN A 467 6.85 8.31 23.39
C GLN A 467 7.26 6.94 22.85
N ASP A 468 6.29 6.24 22.30
CA ASP A 468 6.48 5.12 21.37
C ASP A 468 5.49 5.27 20.19
N ALA A 469 5.38 4.25 19.35
CA ALA A 469 4.55 4.25 18.15
C ALA A 469 3.05 4.37 18.44
N ALA A 470 2.60 4.08 19.66
CA ALA A 470 1.18 4.03 20.00
C ALA A 470 0.80 4.99 21.13
N THR A 471 1.78 5.50 21.89
CA THR A 471 1.55 6.28 23.10
C THR A 471 2.46 7.49 23.22
N ILE A 472 1.90 8.58 23.74
CA ILE A 472 2.64 9.75 24.23
C ILE A 472 2.29 9.93 25.69
N VAL A 473 3.29 9.92 26.56
CA VAL A 473 3.16 10.18 27.99
C VAL A 473 3.68 11.58 28.27
N LEU A 474 2.86 12.40 28.92
CA LEU A 474 3.20 13.78 29.29
C LEU A 474 2.90 14.05 30.76
N ASP A 475 3.70 14.93 31.37
CA ASP A 475 3.45 15.47 32.70
C ASP A 475 2.99 16.92 32.57
N ALA A 476 1.82 17.22 33.14
CA ALA A 476 1.26 18.56 33.20
C ALA A 476 1.39 19.11 34.62
N PRO A 477 1.91 20.33 34.82
CA PRO A 477 2.11 20.90 36.15
C PRO A 477 0.82 21.47 36.77
N ALA A 478 -0.23 21.68 35.98
CA ALA A 478 -1.51 22.22 36.42
C ALA A 478 -2.62 21.87 35.41
N ALA A 479 -3.87 22.15 35.78
CA ALA A 479 -5.00 22.10 34.86
C ALA A 479 -4.81 23.08 33.70
N GLY A 480 -5.20 22.68 32.48
CA GLY A 480 -5.05 23.55 31.31
C GLY A 480 -5.16 22.84 29.97
N GLU A 481 -4.96 23.60 28.91
CA GLU A 481 -4.92 23.13 27.53
C GLU A 481 -3.46 22.93 27.10
N ILE A 482 -3.14 21.75 26.56
CA ILE A 482 -1.80 21.36 26.15
C ILE A 482 -1.83 21.07 24.65
N PRO A 483 -1.24 21.95 23.82
CA PRO A 483 -1.01 21.65 22.41
C PRO A 483 -0.07 20.46 22.25
N VAL A 484 -0.46 19.50 21.42
CA VAL A 484 0.35 18.34 21.05
C VAL A 484 0.45 18.29 19.53
N ARG A 485 1.68 18.28 19.01
CA ARG A 485 1.98 18.19 17.58
C ARG A 485 1.78 16.77 17.05
N VAL A 486 0.63 16.17 17.36
CA VAL A 486 0.09 14.95 16.78
C VAL A 486 -1.14 15.33 16.00
N ARG A 487 -1.31 14.80 14.78
CA ARG A 487 -2.50 15.08 13.98
C ARG A 487 -3.73 14.52 14.66
N HIS A 488 -4.79 15.30 14.70
CA HIS A 488 -6.02 14.86 15.33
C HIS A 488 -6.66 13.74 14.53
N HIS A 489 -6.94 12.63 15.21
CA HIS A 489 -7.71 11.50 14.71
C HIS A 489 -8.86 11.23 15.66
N ARG A 490 -10.00 10.80 15.12
CA ARG A 490 -11.22 10.53 15.92
C ARG A 490 -11.03 9.43 16.97
N TRP A 491 -10.00 8.59 16.78
CA TRP A 491 -9.69 7.45 17.63
C TRP A 491 -8.73 7.81 18.76
N LEU A 492 -8.23 9.04 18.82
CA LEU A 492 -7.34 9.47 19.91
C LEU A 492 -8.10 9.54 21.23
N THR A 493 -7.47 9.01 22.27
CA THR A 493 -7.97 9.02 23.64
C THR A 493 -6.86 9.41 24.60
N VAL A 494 -7.23 9.92 25.78
CA VAL A 494 -6.28 10.30 26.82
C VAL A 494 -6.76 9.80 28.18
N SER A 495 -5.82 9.39 29.02
CA SER A 495 -6.09 8.91 30.38
C SER A 495 -6.45 10.04 31.36
N GLY A 496 -6.72 9.69 32.63
CA GLY A 496 -6.73 10.66 33.75
C GLY A 496 -7.87 11.68 33.74
N GLY A 497 -9.00 11.37 33.07
CA GLY A 497 -10.14 12.30 32.96
C GLY A 497 -9.89 13.49 32.02
N ALA A 498 -8.76 13.51 31.31
CA ALA A 498 -8.48 14.51 30.29
C ALA A 498 -9.36 14.29 29.04
N THR A 499 -9.44 15.32 28.20
CA THR A 499 -10.13 15.25 26.91
C THR A 499 -9.20 15.62 25.77
N VAL A 500 -9.47 15.01 24.61
CA VAL A 500 -8.75 15.27 23.36
C VAL A 500 -9.69 16.02 22.42
N THR A 501 -9.23 17.12 21.84
CA THR A 501 -9.97 17.91 20.86
C THR A 501 -9.07 18.25 19.66
N ALA A 502 -9.69 18.59 18.54
CA ALA A 502 -8.99 19.08 17.36
C ALA A 502 -8.61 20.56 17.54
N ASP A 503 -7.41 20.91 17.08
CA ASP A 503 -6.90 22.28 16.96
C ASP A 503 -6.36 22.47 15.54
N GLY A 504 -7.26 22.82 14.61
CA GLY A 504 -6.99 22.69 13.19
C GLY A 504 -6.68 21.23 12.82
N ALA A 505 -5.51 20.97 12.24
CA ALA A 505 -5.03 19.62 11.96
C ALA A 505 -4.41 18.91 13.18
N TRP A 506 -4.09 19.66 14.24
CA TRP A 506 -3.34 19.20 15.40
C TRP A 506 -4.24 18.79 16.56
N THR A 507 -3.64 18.20 17.58
CA THR A 507 -4.34 17.72 18.78
C THR A 507 -4.14 18.68 19.93
N ARG A 508 -5.20 18.95 20.68
CA ARG A 508 -5.16 19.64 21.97
C ARG A 508 -5.68 18.72 23.06
N ILE A 509 -4.95 18.66 24.17
CA ILE A 509 -5.33 17.88 25.35
C ILE A 509 -5.72 18.83 26.47
N ARG A 510 -6.95 18.71 26.97
CA ARG A 510 -7.38 19.43 28.18
C ARG A 510 -7.19 18.54 29.38
N VAL A 511 -6.29 18.93 30.29
CA VAL A 511 -6.03 18.21 31.53
C VAL A 511 -6.77 18.86 32.71
N PRO A 512 -7.39 18.07 33.59
CA PRO A 512 -8.18 18.60 34.70
C PRO A 512 -7.35 19.05 35.91
N ALA A 513 -6.11 18.59 36.05
CA ALA A 513 -5.23 18.89 37.18
C ALA A 513 -3.75 18.66 36.82
N ALA A 514 -2.86 18.91 37.77
CA ALA A 514 -1.48 18.46 37.67
C ALA A 514 -1.44 16.93 37.68
N GLY A 515 -0.61 16.33 36.82
CA GLY A 515 -0.46 14.87 36.77
C GLY A 515 0.13 14.35 35.47
N ARG A 516 0.22 13.01 35.42
CA ARG A 516 0.70 12.26 34.25
C ARG A 516 -0.45 11.78 33.40
N TYR A 517 -0.39 12.08 32.11
CA TYR A 517 -1.41 11.74 31.13
C TYR A 517 -0.81 10.91 29.99
N THR A 518 -1.57 9.95 29.48
CA THR A 518 -1.17 9.12 28.34
C THR A 518 -2.16 9.32 27.21
N LEU A 519 -1.70 9.90 26.10
CA LEU A 519 -2.40 9.95 24.83
C LEU A 519 -2.14 8.64 24.07
N THR A 520 -3.20 8.00 23.59
CA THR A 520 -3.13 6.79 22.75
C THR A 520 -4.32 6.77 21.77
N SER A 521 -4.58 5.66 21.09
CA SER A 521 -5.77 5.50 20.25
C SER A 521 -6.48 4.16 20.45
N ASP A 522 -7.81 4.18 20.43
CA ASP A 522 -8.64 2.99 20.70
C ASP A 522 -10.01 3.11 19.99
N VAL A 523 -10.43 2.05 19.29
CA VAL A 523 -11.74 1.98 18.60
C VAL A 523 -12.91 1.79 19.57
N THR A 524 -12.69 1.08 20.67
CA THR A 524 -13.71 0.66 21.64
C THR A 524 -14.10 1.76 22.63
N LEU A 525 -13.14 2.61 23.02
CA LEU A 525 -13.38 3.73 23.94
C LEU A 525 -14.07 4.91 23.26
N ALA A 526 -13.86 5.09 21.95
CA ALA A 526 -14.46 6.16 21.16
C ALA A 526 -15.99 5.98 20.96
N VAL A 527 -16.51 4.75 21.00
CA VAL A 527 -17.95 4.45 20.84
C VAL A 527 -18.75 4.69 22.15
N ARG A 528 -18.08 4.91 23.28
CA ARG A 528 -18.71 5.15 24.59
C ARG A 528 -18.88 6.63 24.96
N ARG A 529 -18.49 7.55 24.08
CA ARG A 529 -18.72 9.00 24.19
C ARG A 529 -19.58 9.44 23.01
#